data_AF-A0A671XWA4-F1
#
_entry.id   AF-A0A671XWA4-F1
#
_cell.length_a   1.000
_cell.length_b   1.000
_cell.length_c   1.000
_cell.angle_alpha   90.00
_cell.angle_beta   90.00
_cell.angle_gamma   90.00
#
_symmetry.space_group_name_H-M   'P 1'
#
loop_
_entity.id
_entity.type
_entity.pdbx_description
1 polymer ?
#
loop_
_entity_poly.entity_id
_entity_poly.type
_entity_poly.pdbx_seq_one_letter_code
_entity_poly.pdbx_strand_id
1 'polypeptide(L)'
;MEVNRDEAERCIDIATAALTNNQPDKAQRFLEKAQRLFPTEKAKVLLELIAKNGFTPRQGGHSDFSGASGPRQRQTNHEDARPEGKPSEASKSYTADQLEAVKRIKQCKDFYEILGVQADASEDELKRSYRKLALKFHPDKNHAPGATEAFKAIGNAYAVLSNANKRRQYDQCGEERRHPSTHGPDNGNFEPDISPEDLFNMFFGGGYPTSNANVYTNGRMRYPRRERRERQRDGGLALFVQVMPILILVIVSALSQIMVNSPTYSLSFRPSAGYTQKRLTENLKVPYYVGEHFSKEVNGVNLKNLERTVEDDYISNLRNNCWKEKQQKEGMLYRARYFGDNDLYQRAQRARTPSCAKLSEITASLHG
;
A
#
# COMPACT_ATOMS: atom_id res chain seq x y z
N MET A 1 -3.04 21.35 27.45
CA MET A 1 -4.50 21.59 27.60
C MET A 1 -5.03 22.62 26.60
N GLU A 2 -4.18 23.50 26.03
CA GLU A 2 -4.59 24.57 25.11
C GLU A 2 -5.09 24.07 23.74
N VAL A 3 -4.53 22.98 23.20
CA VAL A 3 -4.91 22.43 21.89
C VAL A 3 -6.41 22.04 21.80
N ASN A 4 -6.99 21.55 22.90
CA ASN A 4 -8.42 21.18 22.93
C ASN A 4 -9.34 22.42 22.97
N ARG A 5 -8.83 23.55 23.46
CA ARG A 5 -9.55 24.82 23.49
C ARG A 5 -9.62 25.45 22.10
N ASP A 6 -8.51 25.45 21.35
CA ASP A 6 -8.46 26.00 19.98
C ASP A 6 -9.34 25.23 18.98
N GLU A 7 -9.46 23.91 19.15
CA GLU A 7 -10.37 23.09 18.34
C GLU A 7 -11.84 23.31 18.71
N ALA A 8 -12.13 23.54 20.00
CA ALA A 8 -13.47 23.89 20.45
C ALA A 8 -13.90 25.27 19.94
N GLU A 9 -13.00 26.26 19.95
CA GLU A 9 -13.26 27.60 19.39
C GLU A 9 -13.54 27.53 17.87
N ARG A 10 -12.74 26.76 17.11
CA ARG A 10 -13.02 26.52 15.68
C ARG A 10 -14.37 25.85 15.42
N CYS A 11 -14.79 24.92 16.28
CA CYS A 11 -16.12 24.30 16.16
C CYS A 11 -17.25 25.32 16.41
N ILE A 12 -17.04 26.28 17.32
CA ILE A 12 -18.01 27.37 17.58
C ILE A 12 -18.09 28.31 16.38
N ASP A 13 -16.98 28.66 15.74
CA ASP A 13 -16.96 29.52 14.55
C ASP A 13 -17.67 28.89 13.35
N ILE A 14 -17.52 27.58 13.16
CA ILE A 14 -18.25 26.83 12.12
C ILE A 14 -19.74 26.82 12.45
N ALA A 15 -20.11 26.70 13.72
CA ALA A 15 -21.50 26.72 14.15
C ALA A 15 -22.15 28.10 13.97
N THR A 16 -21.46 29.20 14.28
CA THR A 16 -21.97 30.56 14.06
C THR A 16 -22.17 30.83 12.57
N ALA A 17 -21.22 30.42 11.71
CA ALA A 17 -21.37 30.50 10.25
C ALA A 17 -22.52 29.61 9.73
N ALA A 18 -22.81 28.48 10.36
CA ALA A 18 -23.97 27.65 10.01
C ALA A 18 -25.30 28.33 10.41
N LEU A 19 -25.32 29.04 11.55
CA LEU A 19 -26.49 29.82 11.98
C LEU A 19 -26.76 31.01 11.05
N THR A 20 -25.73 31.72 10.58
CA THR A 20 -25.92 32.82 9.60
C THR A 20 -26.44 32.32 8.26
N ASN A 21 -26.17 31.05 7.92
CA ASN A 21 -26.66 30.38 6.72
C ASN A 21 -27.98 29.60 6.93
N ASN A 22 -28.67 29.84 8.04
CA ASN A 22 -29.96 29.22 8.40
C ASN A 22 -29.91 27.67 8.45
N GLN A 23 -28.80 27.09 8.92
CA GLN A 23 -28.60 25.64 9.08
C GLN A 23 -28.46 25.25 10.57
N PRO A 24 -29.57 25.22 11.34
CA PRO A 24 -29.54 24.98 12.78
C PRO A 24 -29.10 23.55 13.15
N ASP A 25 -29.47 22.54 12.35
CA ASP A 25 -29.03 21.13 12.52
C ASP A 25 -27.50 20.99 12.54
N LYS A 26 -26.85 21.67 11.60
CA LYS A 26 -25.41 21.63 11.44
C LYS A 26 -24.75 22.37 12.60
N ALA A 27 -25.28 23.55 12.94
CA ALA A 27 -24.80 24.33 14.08
C ALA A 27 -24.87 23.54 15.38
N GLN A 28 -25.99 22.86 15.66
CA GLN A 28 -26.17 22.05 16.87
C GLN A 28 -25.11 20.95 17.00
N ARG A 29 -24.84 20.19 15.93
CA ARG A 29 -23.83 19.12 15.93
C ARG A 29 -22.42 19.63 16.23
N PHE A 30 -22.06 20.79 15.68
CA PHE A 30 -20.74 21.40 15.93
C PHE A 30 -20.64 21.98 17.34
N LEU A 31 -21.72 22.54 17.89
CA LEU A 31 -21.76 23.04 19.27
C LEU A 31 -21.70 21.90 20.31
N GLU A 32 -22.41 20.79 20.08
CA GLU A 32 -22.30 19.58 20.92
C GLU A 32 -20.88 19.00 20.88
N LYS A 33 -20.24 19.01 19.71
CA LYS A 33 -18.83 18.60 19.56
C LYS A 33 -17.89 19.56 20.32
N ALA A 34 -18.11 20.87 20.24
CA ALA A 34 -17.33 21.86 20.98
C ALA A 34 -17.42 21.63 22.50
N GLN A 35 -18.63 21.37 23.04
CA GLN A 35 -18.82 21.06 24.46
C GLN A 35 -18.13 19.78 24.91
N ARG A 36 -18.08 18.74 24.05
CA ARG A 36 -17.37 17.48 24.35
C ARG A 36 -15.86 17.64 24.36
N LEU A 37 -15.32 18.55 23.54
CA LEU A 37 -13.89 18.82 23.44
C LEU A 37 -13.40 19.72 24.58
N PHE A 38 -14.09 20.85 24.80
CA PHE A 38 -13.82 21.78 25.89
C PHE A 38 -15.10 22.53 26.26
N PRO A 39 -15.66 22.33 27.47
CA PRO A 39 -16.89 23.00 27.89
C PRO A 39 -16.70 24.52 27.92
N THR A 40 -17.44 25.25 27.08
CA THR A 40 -17.40 26.71 27.02
C THR A 40 -18.80 27.30 27.23
N GLU A 41 -18.87 28.45 27.89
CA GLU A 41 -20.14 29.18 28.08
C GLU A 41 -20.73 29.63 26.74
N LYS A 42 -19.88 30.02 25.77
CA LYS A 42 -20.32 30.39 24.41
C LYS A 42 -21.11 29.27 23.73
N ALA A 43 -20.63 28.02 23.81
CA ALA A 43 -21.31 26.88 23.19
C ALA A 43 -22.64 26.54 23.88
N LYS A 44 -22.72 26.68 25.22
CA LYS A 44 -23.97 26.49 25.99
C LYS A 44 -25.05 27.50 25.58
N VAL A 45 -24.71 28.79 25.57
CA VAL A 45 -25.65 29.86 25.21
C VAL A 45 -26.19 29.66 23.78
N LEU A 46 -25.33 29.29 22.82
CA LEU A 46 -25.76 29.03 21.45
C LEU A 46 -26.67 27.80 21.32
N LEU A 47 -26.43 26.73 22.09
CA LEU A 47 -27.32 25.56 22.13
C LEU A 47 -28.68 25.92 22.75
N GLU A 48 -28.71 26.73 23.80
CA GLU A 48 -29.97 27.22 24.37
C GLU A 48 -30.75 28.12 23.41
N LEU A 49 -30.06 28.95 22.62
CA LEU A 49 -30.68 29.79 21.58
C LEU A 49 -31.33 28.92 20.49
N ILE A 50 -30.66 27.85 20.06
CA ILE A 50 -31.22 26.90 19.08
C ILE A 50 -32.43 26.17 19.67
N ALA A 51 -32.35 25.75 20.94
CA ALA A 51 -33.44 25.07 21.63
C ALA A 51 -34.68 25.98 21.83
N LYS A 52 -34.47 27.27 22.14
CA LYS A 52 -35.55 28.27 22.28
C LYS A 52 -36.23 28.60 20.96
N ASN A 53 -35.53 28.49 19.82
CA ASN A 53 -36.06 28.74 18.48
C ASN A 53 -36.82 27.54 17.88
N GLY A 54 -37.14 26.52 18.67
CA GLY A 54 -38.13 25.49 18.30
C GLY A 54 -37.64 24.40 17.36
N PHE A 55 -36.46 23.84 17.60
CA PHE A 55 -35.95 22.71 16.83
C PHE A 55 -35.73 21.46 17.71
N THR A 56 -36.58 20.44 17.53
CA THR A 56 -36.44 19.14 18.22
C THR A 56 -36.16 18.02 17.20
N PRO A 57 -35.12 17.18 17.38
CA PRO A 57 -34.84 16.06 16.47
C PRO A 57 -35.86 14.92 16.67
N ARG A 58 -36.43 14.41 15.58
CA ARG A 58 -37.27 13.20 15.59
C ARG A 58 -36.39 11.98 15.85
N GLN A 59 -36.50 11.40 17.06
CA GLN A 59 -36.07 10.02 17.33
C GLN A 59 -36.99 9.05 16.59
N GLY A 60 -36.41 8.12 15.82
CA GLY A 60 -37.10 6.96 15.28
C GLY A 60 -36.48 5.69 15.86
N GLY A 61 -37.08 5.18 16.93
CA GLY A 61 -36.76 3.89 17.55
C GLY A 61 -37.66 2.75 17.05
N HIS A 62 -37.16 1.54 17.29
CA HIS A 62 -37.70 0.19 17.03
C HIS A 62 -39.20 -0.04 17.28
N SER A 63 -39.82 -0.94 16.50
CA SER A 63 -40.60 -2.08 17.03
C SER A 63 -40.94 -3.11 15.94
N ASP A 64 -40.71 -4.37 16.29
CA ASP A 64 -41.13 -5.60 15.62
C ASP A 64 -42.66 -5.81 15.69
N PHE A 65 -43.27 -6.43 14.67
CA PHE A 65 -44.13 -7.62 14.83
C PHE A 65 -44.59 -8.22 13.47
N SER A 66 -44.80 -9.54 13.52
CA SER A 66 -44.96 -10.57 12.50
C SER A 66 -46.30 -10.64 11.72
N GLY A 67 -46.31 -11.32 10.56
CA GLY A 67 -47.46 -12.17 10.17
C GLY A 67 -47.87 -12.28 8.68
N ALA A 68 -47.25 -13.22 7.96
CA ALA A 68 -47.86 -14.22 7.06
C ALA A 68 -48.53 -13.87 5.68
N SER A 69 -48.10 -14.68 4.69
CA SER A 69 -48.90 -15.34 3.61
C SER A 69 -49.06 -14.71 2.22
N GLY A 70 -48.36 -15.32 1.24
CA GLY A 70 -48.98 -15.74 -0.03
C GLY A 70 -48.67 -14.92 -1.30
N PRO A 71 -48.30 -15.55 -2.44
CA PRO A 71 -47.74 -14.87 -3.59
C PRO A 71 -48.80 -14.52 -4.66
N ARG A 72 -48.65 -13.39 -5.35
CA ARG A 72 -49.42 -13.08 -6.57
C ARG A 72 -48.63 -12.32 -7.63
N GLN A 73 -48.00 -13.13 -8.48
CA GLN A 73 -48.02 -13.09 -9.94
C GLN A 73 -48.86 -11.98 -10.62
N ARG A 74 -48.22 -11.21 -11.51
CA ARG A 74 -48.79 -10.66 -12.76
C ARG A 74 -47.62 -10.21 -13.66
N GLN A 75 -47.09 -11.05 -14.56
CA GLN A 75 -47.47 -11.18 -15.98
C GLN A 75 -47.73 -9.81 -16.64
N THR A 76 -46.70 -9.22 -17.25
CA THR A 76 -46.32 -9.29 -18.69
C THR A 76 -47.31 -8.60 -19.62
N ASN A 77 -46.80 -7.64 -20.41
CA ASN A 77 -46.78 -7.66 -21.90
C ASN A 77 -46.10 -6.37 -22.39
N HIS A 78 -44.94 -6.51 -23.08
CA HIS A 78 -44.77 -6.48 -24.56
C HIS A 78 -44.84 -5.04 -25.09
N GLU A 79 -43.98 -4.49 -25.94
CA GLU A 79 -42.90 -4.91 -26.85
C GLU A 79 -42.26 -3.56 -27.30
N ASP A 80 -40.98 -3.37 -27.63
CA ASP A 80 -40.30 -3.90 -28.81
C ASP A 80 -38.83 -3.42 -28.87
N ALA A 81 -38.02 -4.24 -29.55
CA ALA A 81 -36.75 -3.95 -30.23
C ALA A 81 -35.46 -3.64 -29.43
N ARG A 82 -34.66 -4.72 -29.26
CA ARG A 82 -33.18 -4.69 -29.22
C ARG A 82 -32.61 -4.38 -30.63
N PRO A 83 -31.35 -3.93 -30.72
CA PRO A 83 -30.29 -4.91 -31.00
C PRO A 83 -29.13 -4.84 -30.00
N GLU A 84 -28.33 -5.88 -30.04
CA GLU A 84 -27.46 -6.40 -28.99
C GLU A 84 -26.15 -5.61 -28.79
N GLY A 85 -25.74 -5.47 -27.52
CA GLY A 85 -24.42 -5.01 -27.10
C GLY A 85 -24.10 -5.55 -25.70
N LYS A 86 -22.92 -6.17 -25.57
CA LYS A 86 -22.37 -6.87 -24.38
C LYS A 86 -22.50 -6.07 -23.06
N PRO A 87 -22.60 -6.74 -21.88
CA PRO A 87 -22.95 -6.10 -20.62
C PRO A 87 -21.83 -5.16 -20.14
N SER A 88 -22.08 -3.85 -20.21
CA SER A 88 -21.24 -2.86 -19.53
C SER A 88 -21.70 -2.69 -18.09
N GLU A 89 -20.69 -2.54 -17.22
CA GLU A 89 -20.75 -2.38 -15.78
C GLU A 89 -21.95 -1.55 -15.30
N ALA A 90 -22.93 -2.23 -14.70
CA ALA A 90 -24.03 -1.58 -14.01
C ALA A 90 -23.52 -0.89 -12.73
N SER A 91 -23.31 0.42 -12.87
CA SER A 91 -23.60 1.47 -11.88
C SER A 91 -23.14 1.23 -10.43
N LYS A 92 -21.85 1.42 -10.18
CA LYS A 92 -21.41 1.88 -8.85
C LYS A 92 -21.80 3.37 -8.72
N SER A 93 -22.62 3.71 -7.74
CA SER A 93 -23.06 5.09 -7.49
C SER A 93 -21.87 5.99 -7.15
N TYR A 94 -21.76 7.16 -7.79
CA TYR A 94 -20.76 8.19 -7.50
C TYR A 94 -21.44 9.54 -7.22
N THR A 95 -20.76 10.41 -6.47
CA THR A 95 -21.25 11.76 -6.15
C THR A 95 -20.91 12.75 -7.28
N ALA A 96 -21.71 13.81 -7.43
CA ALA A 96 -21.43 14.88 -8.39
C ALA A 96 -20.03 15.50 -8.17
N ASP A 97 -19.67 15.70 -6.91
CA ASP A 97 -18.35 16.21 -6.49
C ASP A 97 -17.20 15.29 -6.92
N GLN A 98 -17.39 13.96 -6.86
CA GLN A 98 -16.38 13.00 -7.33
C GLN A 98 -16.18 13.08 -8.84
N LEU A 99 -17.26 13.25 -9.61
CA LEU A 99 -17.20 13.40 -11.06
C LEU A 99 -16.49 14.70 -11.46
N GLU A 100 -16.81 15.82 -10.79
CA GLU A 100 -16.18 17.11 -11.05
C GLU A 100 -14.69 17.10 -10.71
N ALA A 101 -14.31 16.46 -9.59
CA ALA A 101 -12.92 16.31 -9.20
C ALA A 101 -12.11 15.47 -10.21
N VAL A 102 -12.70 14.38 -10.75
CA VAL A 102 -12.08 13.58 -11.82
C VAL A 102 -11.89 14.40 -13.10
N LYS A 103 -12.92 15.17 -13.50
CA LYS A 103 -12.85 16.03 -14.69
C LYS A 103 -11.75 17.07 -14.55
N ARG A 104 -11.62 17.72 -13.40
CA ARG A 104 -10.56 18.71 -13.14
C ARG A 104 -9.17 18.11 -13.32
N ILE A 105 -8.89 16.96 -12.70
CA ILE A 105 -7.58 16.32 -12.78
C ILE A 105 -7.25 15.89 -14.21
N LYS A 106 -8.24 15.43 -14.98
CA LYS A 106 -8.05 15.08 -16.40
C LYS A 106 -7.82 16.30 -17.31
N GLN A 107 -8.27 17.48 -16.92
CA GLN A 107 -8.10 18.72 -17.70
C GLN A 107 -6.76 19.41 -17.41
N CYS A 108 -6.21 19.26 -16.21
CA CYS A 108 -4.90 19.79 -15.85
C CYS A 108 -3.78 19.03 -16.59
N LYS A 109 -2.88 19.79 -17.22
CA LYS A 109 -1.67 19.25 -17.87
C LYS A 109 -0.40 19.44 -17.03
N ASP A 110 -0.47 20.33 -16.03
CA ASP A 110 0.65 20.64 -15.15
C ASP A 110 0.63 19.76 -13.90
N PHE A 111 1.78 19.18 -13.54
CA PHE A 111 1.91 18.27 -12.40
C PHE A 111 1.65 18.95 -11.06
N TYR A 112 2.02 20.24 -10.93
CA TYR A 112 1.74 21.04 -9.75
C TYR A 112 0.23 21.28 -9.57
N GLU A 113 -0.49 21.55 -10.66
CA GLU A 113 -1.94 21.73 -10.64
C GLU A 113 -2.69 20.42 -10.35
N ILE A 114 -2.23 19.30 -10.91
CA ILE A 114 -2.76 17.97 -10.64
C ILE A 114 -2.67 17.63 -9.15
N LEU A 115 -1.54 17.98 -8.51
CA LEU A 115 -1.35 17.79 -7.06
C LEU A 115 -1.99 18.91 -6.22
N GLY A 116 -2.42 20.01 -6.84
CA GLY A 116 -3.00 21.17 -6.16
C GLY A 116 -2.01 21.89 -5.25
N VAL A 117 -0.74 21.96 -5.66
CA VAL A 117 0.35 22.64 -4.93
C VAL A 117 0.95 23.76 -5.77
N GLN A 118 1.68 24.67 -5.13
CA GLN A 118 2.43 25.72 -5.85
C GLN A 118 3.76 25.16 -6.41
N ALA A 119 4.37 25.87 -7.36
CA ALA A 119 5.60 25.43 -8.02
C ALA A 119 6.82 25.40 -7.08
N ASP A 120 6.79 26.18 -5.99
CA ASP A 120 7.79 26.24 -4.92
C ASP A 120 7.52 25.27 -3.77
N ALA A 121 6.50 24.40 -3.91
CA ALA A 121 6.09 23.48 -2.84
C ALA A 121 7.24 22.57 -2.37
N SER A 122 7.32 22.40 -1.05
CA SER A 122 8.29 21.53 -0.39
C SER A 122 7.98 20.04 -0.62
N GLU A 123 8.97 19.16 -0.45
CA GLU A 123 8.77 17.71 -0.55
C GLU A 123 7.70 17.19 0.42
N ASP A 124 7.65 17.76 1.64
CA ASP A 124 6.64 17.41 2.63
C ASP A 124 5.22 17.82 2.20
N GLU A 125 5.09 18.95 1.50
CA GLU A 125 3.82 19.43 0.96
C GLU A 125 3.33 18.57 -0.20
N LEU A 126 4.24 18.21 -1.13
CA LEU A 126 3.97 17.24 -2.20
C LEU A 126 3.51 15.90 -1.64
N LYS A 127 4.15 15.45 -0.55
CA LYS A 127 3.82 14.20 0.13
C LYS A 127 2.45 14.27 0.80
N ARG A 128 2.09 15.40 1.41
CA ARG A 128 0.76 15.62 2.03
C ARG A 128 -0.34 15.73 1.00
N SER A 129 -0.11 16.42 -0.12
CA SER A 129 -1.10 16.58 -1.19
C SER A 129 -1.37 15.26 -1.90
N TYR A 130 -0.32 14.50 -2.23
CA TYR A 130 -0.42 13.15 -2.80
C TYR A 130 -1.20 12.21 -1.88
N ARG A 131 -0.91 12.17 -0.57
CA ARG A 131 -1.69 11.38 0.42
C ARG A 131 -3.19 11.66 0.31
N LYS A 132 -3.54 12.94 0.31
CA LYS A 132 -4.93 13.40 0.32
C LYS A 132 -5.65 13.04 -0.98
N LEU A 133 -4.98 13.19 -2.12
CA LEU A 133 -5.55 12.88 -3.43
C LEU A 133 -5.64 11.37 -3.67
N ALA A 134 -4.60 10.61 -3.34
CA ALA A 134 -4.59 9.15 -3.48
C ALA A 134 -5.74 8.49 -2.70
N LEU A 135 -6.06 8.97 -1.50
CA LEU A 135 -7.21 8.48 -0.73
C LEU A 135 -8.57 8.88 -1.32
N LYS A 136 -8.66 10.05 -1.95
CA LYS A 136 -9.90 10.56 -2.58
C LYS A 136 -10.20 9.89 -3.92
N PHE A 137 -9.16 9.53 -4.67
CA PHE A 137 -9.26 8.95 -6.01
C PHE A 137 -8.97 7.44 -6.02
N HIS A 138 -8.88 6.82 -4.85
CA HIS A 138 -8.70 5.37 -4.76
C HIS A 138 -9.86 4.64 -5.45
N PRO A 139 -9.60 3.63 -6.30
CA PRO A 139 -10.65 2.98 -7.09
C PRO A 139 -11.67 2.20 -6.26
N ASP A 140 -11.32 1.80 -5.03
CA ASP A 140 -12.29 1.22 -4.08
C ASP A 140 -13.26 2.25 -3.48
N LYS A 141 -12.91 3.55 -3.48
CA LYS A 141 -13.70 4.61 -2.86
C LYS A 141 -14.34 5.56 -3.86
N ASN A 142 -13.75 5.71 -5.04
CA ASN A 142 -14.24 6.56 -6.10
C ASN A 142 -14.47 5.71 -7.37
N HIS A 143 -15.75 5.54 -7.69
CA HIS A 143 -16.19 4.77 -8.86
C HIS A 143 -16.68 5.68 -9.99
N ALA A 144 -16.37 6.97 -9.95
CA ALA A 144 -16.71 7.88 -11.03
C ALA A 144 -15.97 7.48 -12.32
N PRO A 145 -16.59 7.67 -13.51
CA PRO A 145 -15.95 7.36 -14.78
C PRO A 145 -14.67 8.17 -14.96
N GLY A 146 -13.55 7.47 -15.21
CA GLY A 146 -12.22 8.08 -15.33
C GLY A 146 -11.46 8.27 -14.01
N ALA A 147 -11.98 7.82 -12.86
CA ALA A 147 -11.28 7.90 -11.59
C ALA A 147 -9.91 7.18 -11.61
N THR A 148 -9.83 6.02 -12.27
CA THR A 148 -8.57 5.27 -12.45
C THR A 148 -7.54 6.06 -13.24
N GLU A 149 -7.95 6.79 -14.28
CA GLU A 149 -7.06 7.63 -15.08
C GLU A 149 -6.57 8.84 -14.29
N ALA A 150 -7.46 9.48 -13.53
CA ALA A 150 -7.11 10.57 -12.62
C ALA A 150 -6.14 10.10 -11.53
N PHE A 151 -6.35 8.90 -10.97
CA PHE A 151 -5.44 8.30 -9.98
C PHE A 151 -4.05 8.06 -10.57
N LYS A 152 -3.96 7.54 -11.80
CA LYS A 152 -2.70 7.37 -12.52
C LYS A 152 -2.00 8.72 -12.76
N ALA A 153 -2.75 9.76 -13.15
CA ALA A 153 -2.21 11.10 -13.34
C ALA A 153 -1.64 11.69 -12.05
N ILE A 154 -2.34 11.52 -10.92
CA ILE A 154 -1.86 11.93 -9.57
C ILE A 154 -0.56 11.19 -9.21
N GLY A 155 -0.52 9.87 -9.45
CA GLY A 155 0.67 9.05 -9.19
C GLY A 155 1.87 9.48 -10.03
N ASN A 156 1.66 9.74 -11.33
CA ASN A 156 2.73 10.19 -12.22
C ASN A 156 3.26 11.58 -11.80
N ALA A 157 2.35 12.53 -11.53
CA ALA A 157 2.72 13.86 -11.07
C ALA A 157 3.61 13.81 -9.81
N TYR A 158 3.25 12.97 -8.82
CA TYR A 158 4.08 12.79 -7.64
C TYR A 158 5.40 12.07 -7.93
N ALA A 159 5.41 11.01 -8.76
CA ALA A 159 6.63 10.29 -9.10
C ALA A 159 7.69 11.19 -9.77
N VAL A 160 7.25 12.16 -10.57
CA VAL A 160 8.12 13.15 -11.19
C VAL A 160 8.53 14.24 -10.19
N LEU A 161 7.57 14.85 -9.47
CA LEU A 161 7.85 15.99 -8.60
C LEU A 161 8.55 15.63 -7.29
N SER A 162 8.41 14.39 -6.80
CA SER A 162 9.05 13.94 -5.56
C SER A 162 10.55 13.63 -5.71
N ASN A 163 11.04 13.45 -6.95
CA ASN A 163 12.46 13.23 -7.21
C ASN A 163 13.11 14.54 -7.68
N ALA A 164 14.08 15.05 -6.92
CA ALA A 164 14.74 16.33 -7.22
C ALA A 164 15.32 16.42 -8.64
N ASN A 165 15.87 15.33 -9.18
CA ASN A 165 16.41 15.31 -10.55
C ASN A 165 15.30 15.34 -11.61
N LYS A 166 14.22 14.57 -11.40
CA LYS A 166 13.08 14.52 -12.34
C LYS A 166 12.26 15.81 -12.29
N ARG A 167 12.06 16.38 -11.10
CA ARG A 167 11.45 17.70 -10.91
C ARG A 167 12.23 18.78 -11.64
N ARG A 168 13.56 18.81 -11.50
CA ARG A 168 14.41 19.75 -12.24
C ARG A 168 14.29 19.60 -13.75
N GLN A 169 14.28 18.36 -14.27
CA GLN A 169 14.09 18.10 -15.70
C GLN A 169 12.69 18.53 -16.17
N TYR A 170 11.66 18.27 -15.38
CA TYR A 170 10.29 18.69 -15.66
C TYR A 170 10.16 20.22 -15.67
N ASP A 171 10.76 20.91 -14.71
CA ASP A 171 10.76 22.38 -14.63
C ASP A 171 11.52 22.99 -15.83
N GLN A 172 12.66 22.40 -16.21
CA GLN A 172 13.46 22.83 -17.38
C GLN A 172 12.74 22.59 -18.73
N CYS A 173 12.09 21.45 -18.91
CA CYS A 173 11.32 21.15 -20.13
C CYS A 173 9.93 21.83 -20.14
N GLY A 174 9.40 22.19 -18.97
CA GLY A 174 8.12 22.89 -18.83
C GLY A 174 8.20 24.36 -19.25
N GLU A 175 9.38 24.98 -19.15
CA GLU A 175 9.64 26.34 -19.60
C GLU A 175 9.61 26.46 -21.13
N GLU A 176 10.07 25.42 -21.86
CA GLU A 176 9.93 25.30 -23.33
C GLU A 176 8.46 25.21 -23.77
N ARG A 177 7.57 24.60 -22.97
CA ARG A 177 6.13 24.55 -23.26
C ARG A 177 5.42 25.89 -23.04
N ARG A 178 6.03 26.83 -22.30
CA ARG A 178 5.49 28.18 -22.05
C ARG A 178 5.89 29.19 -23.14
N HIS A 179 6.84 28.86 -24.01
CA HIS A 179 7.20 29.65 -25.18
C HIS A 179 6.80 28.91 -26.47
N PRO A 180 5.81 29.40 -27.24
CA PRO A 180 5.44 28.75 -28.49
C PRO A 180 6.48 29.13 -29.55
N SER A 181 7.57 28.37 -29.63
CA SER A 181 8.44 28.35 -30.80
C SER A 181 8.64 26.92 -31.22
N THR A 182 7.83 26.52 -32.19
CA THR A 182 8.06 25.52 -33.23
C THR A 182 9.07 24.42 -32.86
N HIS A 183 8.61 23.20 -32.56
CA HIS A 183 9.08 21.92 -33.13
C HIS A 183 8.41 20.71 -32.42
N GLY A 184 7.67 19.90 -33.19
CA GLY A 184 7.47 18.46 -32.94
C GLY A 184 6.33 18.03 -31.99
N PRO A 185 5.40 17.16 -32.43
CA PRO A 185 4.42 16.52 -31.55
C PRO A 185 5.07 15.28 -30.91
N ASP A 186 5.98 15.48 -29.97
CA ASP A 186 6.44 14.38 -29.11
C ASP A 186 5.64 14.44 -27.81
N ASN A 187 4.61 13.59 -27.74
CA ASN A 187 3.87 13.33 -26.51
C ASN A 187 4.85 12.76 -25.50
N GLY A 188 5.45 13.63 -24.69
CA GLY A 188 6.37 13.30 -23.61
C GLY A 188 5.72 12.39 -22.57
N ASN A 189 5.73 11.09 -22.87
CA ASN A 189 5.52 10.03 -21.90
C ASN A 189 6.75 10.01 -20.99
N PHE A 190 6.73 10.86 -19.96
CA PHE A 190 7.48 10.59 -18.74
C PHE A 190 6.87 9.32 -18.15
N GLU A 191 7.46 8.17 -18.49
CA GLU A 191 7.07 6.88 -17.93
C GLU A 191 7.76 6.75 -16.55
N PRO A 192 7.01 6.70 -15.44
CA PRO A 192 7.61 6.58 -14.12
C PRO A 192 8.18 5.18 -13.92
N ASP A 193 9.40 5.08 -13.37
CA ASP A 193 10.07 3.81 -13.00
C ASP A 193 9.31 3.00 -11.92
N ILE A 194 8.30 3.62 -11.29
CA ILE A 194 7.49 3.06 -10.22
C ILE A 194 6.03 3.28 -10.59
N SER A 195 5.25 2.20 -10.65
CA SER A 195 3.81 2.29 -10.95
C SER A 195 3.11 3.12 -9.86
N PRO A 196 2.09 3.94 -10.20
CA PRO A 196 1.26 4.64 -9.21
C PRO A 196 0.75 3.75 -8.07
N GLU A 197 0.48 2.48 -8.38
CA GLU A 197 0.04 1.44 -7.45
C GLU A 197 1.17 0.99 -6.50
N ASP A 198 2.40 0.85 -7.00
CA ASP A 198 3.59 0.50 -6.19
C ASP A 198 4.01 1.64 -5.28
N LEU A 199 3.93 2.87 -5.80
CA LEU A 199 4.14 4.10 -5.05
C LEU A 199 3.14 4.22 -3.90
N PHE A 200 1.87 3.87 -4.14
CA PHE A 200 0.84 3.82 -3.11
C PHE A 200 1.11 2.72 -2.08
N ASN A 201 1.49 1.52 -2.53
CA ASN A 201 1.81 0.40 -1.65
C ASN A 201 3.00 0.69 -0.73
N MET A 202 4.04 1.35 -1.26
CA MET A 202 5.19 1.84 -0.50
C MET A 202 4.78 2.82 0.60
N PHE A 203 3.68 3.53 0.38
CA PHE A 203 3.24 4.63 1.23
C PHE A 203 2.20 4.22 2.29
N PHE A 204 1.29 3.32 1.93
CA PHE A 204 0.16 2.90 2.74
C PHE A 204 0.24 1.44 3.22
N GLY A 205 1.32 0.73 2.89
CA GLY A 205 1.65 -0.55 3.54
C GLY A 205 0.80 -1.74 3.10
N GLY A 206 0.45 -1.81 1.80
CA GLY A 206 -0.09 -3.02 1.17
C GLY A 206 -1.59 -3.24 1.39
N GLY A 207 -2.37 -2.98 0.34
CA GLY A 207 -3.79 -3.34 0.24
C GLY A 207 -4.30 -3.53 -1.19
N TYR A 208 -3.44 -3.28 -2.18
CA TYR A 208 -3.76 -3.47 -3.58
C TYR A 208 -3.35 -4.89 -4.01
N PRO A 209 -4.25 -5.71 -4.59
CA PRO A 209 -3.83 -6.95 -5.23
C PRO A 209 -3.00 -6.60 -6.47
N THR A 210 -1.67 -6.61 -6.33
CA THR A 210 -0.77 -6.42 -7.47
C THR A 210 -0.86 -7.67 -8.33
N SER A 211 -1.52 -7.59 -9.49
CA SER A 211 -1.60 -8.75 -10.41
C SER A 211 -0.27 -9.09 -11.07
N ASN A 212 0.78 -8.28 -10.92
CA ASN A 212 2.12 -8.56 -11.44
C ASN A 212 3.19 -8.05 -10.48
N ALA A 213 3.59 -8.85 -9.50
CA ALA A 213 4.78 -8.60 -8.70
C ALA A 213 6.02 -9.09 -9.47
N ASN A 214 6.48 -8.30 -10.44
CA ASN A 214 7.82 -8.49 -10.99
C ASN A 214 8.84 -7.88 -10.02
N VAL A 215 9.46 -8.76 -9.23
CA VAL A 215 10.63 -8.45 -8.41
C VAL A 215 11.78 -8.07 -9.35
N TYR A 216 12.17 -6.78 -9.37
CA TYR A 216 13.37 -6.34 -10.08
C TYR A 216 14.56 -6.31 -9.12
N THR A 217 15.38 -7.36 -9.19
CA THR A 217 16.75 -7.37 -8.68
C THR A 217 17.72 -6.86 -9.76
N ASN A 218 18.51 -5.85 -9.38
CA ASN A 218 19.72 -5.29 -10.00
C ASN A 218 20.26 -5.90 -11.31
N GLY A 219 20.47 -5.03 -12.31
CA GLY A 219 21.68 -5.07 -13.15
C GLY A 219 21.50 -5.31 -14.65
N ARG A 220 21.72 -4.23 -15.41
CA ARG A 220 22.03 -4.16 -16.86
C ARG A 220 20.93 -4.60 -17.84
N MET A 221 20.17 -3.62 -18.33
CA MET A 221 19.40 -3.78 -19.57
C MET A 221 20.06 -3.03 -20.73
N ARG A 222 20.48 -3.80 -21.73
CA ARG A 222 21.06 -3.37 -23.00
C ARG A 222 19.92 -3.11 -23.98
N TYR A 223 19.77 -1.90 -24.50
CA TYR A 223 18.82 -1.62 -25.59
C TYR A 223 19.27 -2.35 -26.87
N PRO A 224 18.43 -3.16 -27.54
CA PRO A 224 18.68 -3.51 -28.92
C PRO A 224 18.17 -2.36 -29.81
N ARG A 225 19.12 -1.76 -30.53
CA ARG A 225 18.91 -0.84 -31.64
C ARG A 225 18.06 -1.52 -32.72
N ARG A 226 16.99 -0.86 -33.14
CA ARG A 226 16.08 -1.31 -34.20
C ARG A 226 16.82 -1.27 -35.54
N GLU A 227 17.32 -2.40 -36.01
CA GLU A 227 17.74 -2.56 -37.42
C GLU A 227 16.65 -3.26 -38.21
N ARG A 228 16.20 -2.55 -39.24
CA ARG A 228 15.28 -3.00 -40.27
C ARG A 228 16.03 -3.96 -41.17
N ARG A 229 15.70 -5.26 -41.14
CA ARG A 229 16.01 -6.18 -42.25
C ARG A 229 14.83 -7.06 -42.60
N GLU A 230 14.78 -7.30 -43.90
CA GLU A 230 13.65 -7.70 -44.71
C GLU A 230 13.18 -9.14 -44.44
N ARG A 231 11.93 -9.36 -44.85
CA ARG A 231 11.28 -10.67 -44.89
C ARG A 231 12.08 -11.64 -45.74
N GLN A 232 12.37 -12.81 -45.21
CA GLN A 232 12.36 -14.04 -46.01
C GLN A 232 11.72 -15.15 -45.19
N ARG A 233 10.54 -15.57 -45.65
CA ARG A 233 9.86 -16.79 -45.20
C ARG A 233 10.74 -17.97 -45.57
N ASP A 234 11.09 -18.82 -44.60
CA ASP A 234 11.28 -20.25 -44.82
C ASP A 234 11.19 -21.03 -43.49
N GLY A 235 10.29 -22.02 -43.47
CA GLY A 235 10.28 -23.21 -42.62
C GLY A 235 10.16 -23.05 -41.10
N GLY A 236 9.01 -23.43 -40.52
CA GLY A 236 8.80 -23.53 -39.06
C GLY A 236 9.78 -24.44 -38.30
N LEU A 237 10.62 -25.22 -38.98
CA LEU A 237 11.68 -26.04 -38.40
C LEU A 237 12.98 -25.26 -38.10
N ALA A 238 13.26 -24.15 -38.81
CA ALA A 238 14.47 -23.35 -38.58
C ALA A 238 14.44 -22.62 -37.23
N LEU A 239 13.24 -22.21 -36.77
CA LEU A 239 13.03 -21.65 -35.44
C LEU A 239 13.35 -22.65 -34.33
N PHE A 240 13.02 -23.94 -34.52
CA PHE A 240 13.38 -24.97 -33.53
C PHE A 240 14.89 -25.13 -33.42
N VAL A 241 15.61 -25.22 -34.54
CA VAL A 241 17.08 -25.36 -34.53
C VAL A 241 17.76 -24.13 -33.91
N GLN A 242 17.21 -22.93 -34.12
CA GLN A 242 17.75 -21.69 -33.55
C GLN A 242 17.48 -21.56 -32.04
N VAL A 243 16.36 -22.10 -31.55
CA VAL A 243 15.98 -22.05 -30.13
C VAL A 243 16.58 -23.21 -29.34
N MET A 244 16.88 -24.35 -29.97
CA MET A 244 17.48 -25.53 -29.32
C MET A 244 18.70 -25.24 -28.44
N PRO A 245 19.74 -24.50 -28.86
CA PRO A 245 20.89 -24.22 -27.99
C PRO A 245 20.52 -23.37 -26.77
N ILE A 246 19.57 -22.44 -26.90
CA ILE A 246 19.07 -21.62 -25.77
C ILE A 246 18.27 -22.51 -24.82
N LEU A 247 17.42 -23.38 -25.37
CA LEU A 247 16.58 -24.30 -24.60
C LEU A 247 17.44 -25.32 -23.84
N ILE A 248 18.51 -25.84 -24.48
CA ILE A 248 19.51 -26.70 -23.83
C ILE A 248 20.22 -25.95 -22.69
N LEU A 249 20.64 -24.70 -22.89
CA LEU A 249 21.26 -23.91 -21.81
C LEU A 249 20.30 -23.66 -20.64
N VAL A 250 19.03 -23.37 -20.92
CA VAL A 250 17.98 -23.22 -19.90
C VAL A 250 17.74 -24.54 -19.17
N ILE A 251 17.67 -25.66 -19.88
CA ILE A 251 17.52 -26.99 -19.28
C ILE A 251 18.73 -27.36 -18.45
N VAL A 252 19.96 -27.17 -18.95
CA VAL A 252 21.20 -27.47 -18.20
C VAL A 252 21.31 -26.58 -16.97
N SER A 253 20.94 -25.30 -17.07
CA SER A 253 20.90 -24.39 -15.92
C SER A 253 19.84 -24.81 -14.89
N ALA A 254 18.65 -25.21 -15.33
CA ALA A 254 17.59 -25.71 -14.46
C ALA A 254 17.96 -27.05 -13.81
N LEU A 255 18.55 -27.99 -14.56
CA LEU A 255 19.00 -29.28 -14.04
C LEU A 255 20.17 -29.12 -13.05
N SER A 256 21.08 -28.18 -13.29
CA SER A 256 22.16 -27.83 -12.37
C SER A 256 21.61 -27.32 -11.03
N GLN A 257 20.55 -26.51 -11.04
CA GLN A 257 19.89 -26.05 -9.81
C GLN A 257 19.13 -27.18 -9.07
N ILE A 258 18.65 -28.20 -9.79
CA ILE A 258 17.97 -29.34 -9.19
C ILE A 258 18.95 -30.28 -8.47
N MET A 259 20.20 -30.41 -8.94
CA MET A 259 21.19 -31.31 -8.32
C MET A 259 22.04 -30.68 -7.20
N VAL A 260 22.02 -29.35 -7.01
CA VAL A 260 22.98 -28.65 -6.11
C VAL A 260 22.36 -28.18 -4.77
N ASN A 261 21.05 -28.31 -4.55
CA ASN A 261 20.37 -27.44 -3.57
C ASN A 261 19.96 -28.05 -2.22
N SER A 262 20.38 -29.27 -1.83
CA SER A 262 20.13 -29.74 -0.46
C SER A 262 21.27 -29.30 0.48
N PRO A 263 21.05 -28.31 1.37
CA PRO A 263 22.07 -27.94 2.36
C PRO A 263 22.43 -29.13 3.26
N THR A 264 23.62 -29.14 3.85
CA THR A 264 24.07 -30.26 4.70
C THR A 264 23.29 -30.39 6.01
N TYR A 265 22.60 -29.34 6.43
CA TYR A 265 21.77 -29.29 7.64
C TYR A 265 20.53 -28.41 7.46
N SER A 266 19.62 -28.48 8.44
CA SER A 266 18.50 -27.56 8.61
C SER A 266 18.36 -27.14 10.07
N LEU A 267 18.02 -25.87 10.32
CA LEU A 267 17.65 -25.39 11.67
C LEU A 267 16.23 -25.81 12.09
N SER A 268 15.45 -26.37 11.16
CA SER A 268 14.07 -26.81 11.39
C SER A 268 13.91 -28.28 11.04
N PHE A 269 13.03 -28.99 11.75
CA PHE A 269 12.73 -30.38 11.45
C PHE A 269 12.03 -30.48 10.08
N ARG A 270 12.64 -31.20 9.13
CA ARG A 270 12.16 -31.33 7.75
C ARG A 270 12.36 -32.76 7.22
N PRO A 271 11.49 -33.71 7.63
CA PRO A 271 11.62 -35.11 7.22
C PRO A 271 11.42 -35.31 5.71
N SER A 272 10.58 -34.50 5.06
CA SER A 272 10.36 -34.55 3.62
C SER A 272 11.59 -34.18 2.78
N ALA A 273 12.53 -33.44 3.37
CA ALA A 273 13.80 -33.08 2.74
C ALA A 273 14.98 -33.93 3.26
N GLY A 274 14.70 -35.01 3.99
CA GLY A 274 15.71 -35.93 4.51
C GLY A 274 16.36 -35.52 5.83
N TYR A 275 15.97 -34.39 6.46
CA TYR A 275 16.54 -33.95 7.74
C TYR A 275 15.76 -34.53 8.93
N THR A 276 16.12 -35.76 9.32
CA THR A 276 15.43 -36.52 10.37
C THR A 276 16.19 -36.53 11.69
N GLN A 277 17.52 -36.52 11.66
CA GLN A 277 18.34 -36.68 12.85
C GLN A 277 18.60 -35.35 13.54
N LYS A 278 18.17 -35.21 14.80
CA LYS A 278 18.42 -34.02 15.62
C LYS A 278 19.80 -34.08 16.26
N ARG A 279 20.54 -32.98 16.18
CA ARG A 279 21.83 -32.75 16.85
C ARG A 279 21.82 -31.40 17.57
N LEU A 280 22.79 -31.21 18.46
CA LEU A 280 22.99 -29.97 19.21
C LEU A 280 24.43 -29.50 19.00
N THR A 281 24.63 -28.21 18.76
CA THR A 281 25.98 -27.65 18.65
C THR A 281 26.72 -27.68 19.98
N GLU A 282 28.05 -27.67 19.95
CA GLU A 282 28.86 -27.75 21.15
C GLU A 282 28.74 -26.53 22.06
N ASN A 283 28.78 -25.31 21.52
CA ASN A 283 28.86 -24.07 22.32
C ASN A 283 27.46 -23.60 22.76
N LEU A 284 26.61 -23.26 21.79
CA LEU A 284 25.31 -22.63 22.05
C LEU A 284 24.17 -23.63 22.23
N LYS A 285 24.47 -24.94 22.14
CA LYS A 285 23.48 -26.04 22.21
C LYS A 285 22.30 -25.81 21.26
N VAL A 286 22.58 -25.29 20.06
CA VAL A 286 21.55 -24.97 19.07
C VAL A 286 21.07 -26.27 18.41
N PRO A 287 19.75 -26.54 18.40
CA PRO A 287 19.22 -27.71 17.72
C PRO A 287 19.28 -27.52 16.20
N TYR A 288 19.88 -28.50 15.52
CA TYR A 288 19.91 -28.60 14.06
C TYR A 288 19.63 -30.03 13.62
N TYR A 289 19.22 -30.19 12.36
CA TYR A 289 18.77 -31.46 11.80
C TYR A 289 19.63 -31.83 10.59
N VAL A 290 20.02 -33.09 10.51
CA VAL A 290 20.91 -33.62 9.48
C VAL A 290 20.31 -34.87 8.82
N GLY A 291 20.83 -35.21 7.64
CA GLY A 291 20.47 -36.43 6.92
C GLY A 291 21.10 -37.68 7.51
N GLU A 292 20.62 -38.85 7.07
CA GLU A 292 21.05 -40.15 7.62
C GLU A 292 22.54 -40.45 7.38
N HIS A 293 23.11 -39.95 6.28
CA HIS A 293 24.51 -40.18 5.90
C HIS A 293 25.50 -39.19 6.53
N PHE A 294 25.01 -38.21 7.31
CA PHE A 294 25.81 -37.13 7.86
C PHE A 294 27.03 -37.61 8.67
N SER A 295 26.85 -38.64 9.50
CA SER A 295 27.93 -39.17 10.35
C SER A 295 29.05 -39.86 9.56
N LYS A 296 28.82 -40.22 8.30
CA LYS A 296 29.83 -40.81 7.40
C LYS A 296 30.59 -39.74 6.61
N GLU A 297 29.99 -38.57 6.43
CA GLU A 297 30.50 -37.50 5.56
C GLU A 297 31.27 -36.42 6.32
N VAL A 298 30.91 -36.15 7.58
CA VAL A 298 31.47 -35.03 8.36
C VAL A 298 32.25 -35.52 9.57
N ASN A 299 33.58 -35.35 9.52
CA ASN A 299 34.52 -35.76 10.57
C ASN A 299 34.98 -34.57 11.43
N GLY A 300 35.46 -34.84 12.66
CA GLY A 300 35.75 -33.88 13.74
C GLY A 300 36.05 -32.42 13.38
N VAL A 301 37.09 -32.15 12.58
CA VAL A 301 37.47 -30.77 12.20
C VAL A 301 36.40 -30.10 11.34
N ASN A 302 35.81 -30.83 10.39
CA ASN A 302 34.71 -30.34 9.56
C ASN A 302 33.42 -30.18 10.37
N LEU A 303 33.21 -31.02 11.40
CA LEU A 303 32.07 -30.90 12.30
C LEU A 303 32.10 -29.59 13.08
N LYS A 304 33.26 -29.22 13.64
CA LYS A 304 33.41 -27.97 14.40
C LYS A 304 33.16 -26.74 13.54
N ASN A 305 33.69 -26.73 12.31
CA ASN A 305 33.46 -25.65 11.36
C ASN A 305 31.98 -25.58 10.95
N LEU A 306 31.35 -26.73 10.72
CA LEU A 306 29.93 -26.79 10.41
C LEU A 306 29.07 -26.27 11.56
N GLU A 307 29.32 -26.71 12.79
CA GLU A 307 28.58 -26.26 13.97
C GLU A 307 28.74 -24.76 14.18
N ARG A 308 29.92 -24.19 13.91
CA ARG A 308 30.12 -22.74 13.90
C ARG A 308 29.22 -22.05 12.87
N THR A 309 29.13 -22.56 11.65
CA THR A 309 28.23 -22.03 10.62
C THR A 309 26.76 -22.16 11.05
N VAL A 310 26.37 -23.28 11.67
CA VAL A 310 25.03 -23.49 12.23
C VAL A 310 24.71 -22.43 13.29
N GLU A 311 25.66 -22.14 14.18
CA GLU A 311 25.53 -21.12 15.22
C GLU A 311 25.41 -19.70 14.62
N ASP A 312 26.25 -19.38 13.64
CA ASP A 312 26.22 -18.09 12.93
C ASP A 312 24.89 -17.86 12.20
N ASP A 313 24.40 -18.88 11.48
CA ASP A 313 23.09 -18.84 10.80
C ASP A 313 21.94 -18.72 11.79
N TYR A 314 22.03 -19.42 12.93
CA TYR A 314 21.04 -19.32 13.99
C TYR A 314 20.97 -17.91 14.58
N ILE A 315 22.12 -17.30 14.87
CA ILE A 315 22.21 -15.92 15.35
C ILE A 315 21.70 -14.95 14.29
N SER A 316 22.04 -15.14 13.02
CA SER A 316 21.56 -14.31 11.92
C SER A 316 20.02 -14.36 11.81
N ASN A 317 19.43 -15.54 11.89
CA ASN A 317 17.98 -15.72 11.90
C ASN A 317 17.33 -15.06 13.13
N LEU A 318 17.93 -15.22 14.32
CA LEU A 318 17.48 -14.53 15.54
C LEU A 318 17.53 -13.00 15.40
N ARG A 319 18.58 -12.43 14.81
CA ARG A 319 18.69 -10.98 14.55
C ARG A 319 17.58 -10.50 13.63
N ASN A 320 17.34 -11.22 12.54
CA ASN A 320 16.28 -10.89 11.58
C ASN A 320 14.88 -10.98 12.22
N ASN A 321 14.61 -12.01 13.01
CA ASN A 321 13.33 -12.16 13.71
C ASN A 321 13.17 -11.12 14.80
N CYS A 322 14.23 -10.82 15.56
CA CYS A 322 14.22 -9.74 16.54
C CYS A 322 13.91 -8.39 15.89
N TRP A 323 14.52 -8.09 14.74
CA TRP A 323 14.23 -6.86 14.01
C TRP A 323 12.76 -6.78 13.59
N LYS A 324 12.18 -7.88 13.08
CA LYS A 324 10.75 -7.95 12.73
C LYS A 324 9.84 -7.78 13.95
N GLU A 325 10.12 -8.48 15.04
CA GLU A 325 9.36 -8.39 16.30
C GLU A 325 9.39 -6.96 16.86
N LYS A 326 10.57 -6.32 16.83
CA LYS A 326 10.75 -4.93 17.24
C LYS A 326 9.96 -3.98 16.36
N GLN A 327 10.06 -4.12 15.04
CA GLN A 327 9.31 -3.29 14.09
C GLN A 327 7.80 -3.46 14.26
N GLN A 328 7.32 -4.68 14.51
CA GLN A 328 5.90 -4.94 14.79
C GLN A 328 5.46 -4.24 16.08
N LYS A 329 6.27 -4.33 17.15
CA LYS A 329 5.99 -3.67 18.44
C LYS A 329 5.99 -2.14 18.30
N GLU A 330 6.97 -1.57 17.62
CA GLU A 330 7.05 -0.14 17.35
C GLU A 330 5.89 0.35 16.46
N GLY A 331 5.51 -0.44 15.45
CA GLY A 331 4.34 -0.16 14.61
C GLY A 331 3.03 -0.12 15.41
N MET A 332 2.83 -1.07 16.34
CA MET A 332 1.67 -1.04 17.25
C MET A 332 1.70 0.19 18.16
N LEU A 333 2.87 0.52 18.75
CA LEU A 333 3.02 1.70 19.62
C LEU A 333 2.76 3.01 18.87
N TYR A 334 3.28 3.14 17.66
CA TYR A 334 3.07 4.30 16.80
C TYR A 334 1.58 4.47 16.49
N ARG A 335 0.93 3.39 16.05
CA ARG A 335 -0.51 3.39 15.73
C ARG A 335 -1.36 3.74 16.95
N ALA A 336 -1.02 3.19 18.12
CA ALA A 336 -1.71 3.50 19.37
C ALA A 336 -1.60 4.97 19.76
N ARG A 337 -0.39 5.56 19.67
CA ARG A 337 -0.17 6.99 19.93
C ARG A 337 -0.88 7.89 18.91
N TYR A 338 -0.88 7.48 17.65
CA TYR A 338 -1.47 8.27 16.57
C TYR A 338 -3.00 8.33 16.66
N PHE A 339 -3.65 7.21 16.98
CA PHE A 339 -5.12 7.14 17.10
C PHE A 339 -5.63 7.40 18.53
N GLY A 340 -4.74 7.56 19.52
CA GLY A 340 -5.12 7.75 20.93
C GLY A 340 -5.73 6.51 21.58
N ASP A 341 -5.40 5.32 21.08
CA ASP A 341 -5.94 4.04 21.57
C ASP A 341 -5.09 3.51 22.74
N ASN A 342 -5.63 3.66 23.96
CA ASN A 342 -4.97 3.24 25.20
C ASN A 342 -4.86 1.71 25.34
N ASP A 343 -5.83 0.94 24.84
CA ASP A 343 -5.80 -0.52 24.93
C ASP A 343 -4.71 -1.08 24.02
N LEU A 344 -4.66 -0.58 22.77
CA LEU A 344 -3.61 -0.94 21.83
C LEU A 344 -2.22 -0.54 22.37
N TYR A 345 -2.10 0.59 23.05
CA TYR A 345 -0.86 1.04 23.68
C TYR A 345 -0.37 0.07 24.76
N GLN A 346 -1.27 -0.34 25.67
CA GLN A 346 -0.96 -1.31 26.73
C GLN A 346 -0.59 -2.68 26.16
N ARG A 347 -1.33 -3.14 25.14
CA ARG A 347 -1.03 -4.39 24.43
C ARG A 347 0.33 -4.32 23.74
N ALA A 348 0.66 -3.20 23.09
CA ALA A 348 1.94 -3.00 22.44
C ALA A 348 3.10 -2.98 23.46
N GLN A 349 2.93 -2.38 24.63
CA GLN A 349 3.94 -2.41 25.70
C GLN A 349 4.21 -3.85 26.17
N ARG A 350 3.16 -4.64 26.39
CA ARG A 350 3.25 -6.05 26.84
C ARG A 350 3.63 -7.03 25.73
N ALA A 351 3.70 -6.58 24.47
CA ALA A 351 4.13 -7.41 23.36
C ALA A 351 5.55 -7.95 23.62
N ARG A 352 5.67 -9.28 23.67
CA ARG A 352 6.92 -9.98 23.91
C ARG A 352 7.74 -10.03 22.62
N THR A 353 9.06 -9.95 22.79
CA THR A 353 10.05 -10.07 21.70
C THR A 353 10.99 -11.23 22.02
N PRO A 354 10.52 -12.49 21.90
CA PRO A 354 11.26 -13.66 22.34
C PRO A 354 12.60 -13.83 21.58
N SER A 355 12.64 -13.51 20.29
CA SER A 355 13.87 -13.61 19.50
C SER A 355 14.90 -12.59 19.97
N CYS A 356 14.46 -11.38 20.31
CA CYS A 356 15.35 -10.35 20.89
C CYS A 356 15.87 -10.74 22.27
N ALA A 357 15.02 -11.31 23.13
CA ALA A 357 15.42 -11.75 24.47
C ALA A 357 16.49 -12.85 24.38
N LYS A 358 16.28 -13.83 23.50
CA LYS A 358 17.24 -14.91 23.28
C LYS A 358 18.55 -14.41 22.67
N LEU A 359 18.48 -13.43 21.76
CA LEU A 359 19.67 -12.79 21.20
C LEU A 359 20.49 -12.07 22.29
N SER A 360 19.83 -11.36 23.21
CA SER A 360 20.52 -10.68 24.32
C SER A 360 21.16 -11.67 25.30
N GLU A 361 20.52 -12.82 25.56
CA GLU A 361 21.06 -13.89 26.39
C GLU A 361 22.34 -14.48 25.78
N ILE A 362 22.31 -14.80 24.48
CA ILE A 362 23.48 -15.31 23.75
C ILE A 362 24.61 -14.28 23.76
N THR A 363 24.27 -13.01 23.48
CA THR A 363 25.27 -11.92 23.46
C THR A 363 25.90 -11.73 24.85
N ALA A 364 25.12 -11.85 25.92
CA ALA A 364 25.62 -11.80 27.30
C ALA A 364 26.55 -12.97 27.61
N SER A 365 26.22 -14.19 27.17
CA SER A 365 27.06 -15.39 27.37
C SER A 365 28.38 -15.40 26.58
N LEU A 366 28.50 -14.58 25.53
CA LEU A 366 29.71 -14.47 24.71
C LEU A 366 30.68 -13.39 25.21
N HIS A 367 30.20 -12.44 26.02
CA HIS A 367 30.97 -11.28 26.51
C HIS A 367 31.21 -11.29 28.03
N GLY A 368 30.65 -12.26 28.75
CA GLY A 368 30.98 -12.57 30.15
C GLY A 368 31.87 -13.78 30.23
#